data_AF-A0A520B9U9-F1
#
_entry.id   AF-A0A520B9U9-F1
#
_cell.length_a   1.000
_cell.length_b   1.000
_cell.length_c   1.000
_cell.angle_alpha   90.00
_cell.angle_beta   90.00
_cell.angle_gamma   90.00
#
_symmetry.space_group_name_H-M   'P 1'
#
loop_
_entity.id
_entity.type
_entity.pdbx_description
1 polymer ?
#
loop_
_entity_poly.entity_id
_entity_poly.type
_entity_poly.pdbx_seq_one_letter_code
_entity_poly.pdbx_strand_id
1 'polypeptide(L)'
;ILWGMSLDMVGEDTKKTGGTFLIEKMPDPSAIWTRGEDKHSEWGAGDVSEKDLFPHYYNDFIMNICKTQGKFANWTVNFNPFEGGSDHTPFLKNQIPGLLMWHFTDVFYHTDNDRIDKVSATTMKNVGVSALTAAYTLITADENTATATVNQVKSDALKRLNTEFELSKKAIADGKPLKDEKHIIEVWGKYYVDALATIKPLKDEKHIIEVWGKYYVDALATINSMAVEPKTTRVGSTIKVATLAVEKQTQDYLNALK
;
A
#
# COMPACT_ATOMS: atom_id res chain seq x y z
N ILE A 1 11.89 -2.90 0.25
CA ILE A 1 10.61 -2.53 0.92
C ILE A 1 9.55 -2.49 -0.17
N LEU A 2 8.42 -3.15 0.02
CA LEU A 2 7.36 -3.26 -1.01
C LEU A 2 6.21 -2.25 -0.78
N TRP A 3 5.92 -1.92 0.48
CA TRP A 3 4.92 -0.93 0.88
C TRP A 3 5.42 -0.11 2.07
N GLY A 4 4.99 1.14 2.18
CA GLY A 4 5.19 2.01 3.33
C GLY A 4 3.87 2.32 4.04
N MET A 5 3.79 2.07 5.35
CA MET A 5 2.65 2.50 6.17
C MET A 5 3.18 3.42 7.25
N SER A 6 2.92 4.73 7.09
CA SER A 6 3.25 5.70 8.13
C SER A 6 2.13 5.71 9.17
N LEU A 7 2.50 5.59 10.44
CA LEU A 7 1.60 5.68 11.57
C LEU A 7 2.00 6.92 12.38
N ASP A 8 1.21 7.98 12.31
CA ASP A 8 1.46 9.23 13.05
C ASP A 8 0.25 9.55 13.92
N MET A 9 0.44 10.04 15.15
CA MET A 9 -0.67 10.43 16.04
C MET A 9 -1.79 9.37 16.19
N VAL A 10 -1.47 8.08 16.10
CA VAL A 10 -2.48 6.99 15.95
C VAL A 10 -3.24 6.63 17.22
N GLY A 11 -3.02 7.35 18.31
CA GLY A 11 -3.54 7.01 19.63
C GLY A 11 -4.56 7.98 20.20
N GLU A 12 -5.00 8.99 19.46
CA GLU A 12 -5.82 10.07 20.01
C GLU A 12 -7.14 9.60 20.67
N ASP A 13 -7.43 10.17 21.83
CA ASP A 13 -8.77 10.22 22.42
C ASP A 13 -9.54 11.37 21.75
N THR A 14 -10.22 11.05 20.65
CA THR A 14 -10.93 12.02 19.80
C THR A 14 -11.99 12.85 20.54
N LYS A 15 -12.47 12.38 21.71
CA LYS A 15 -13.38 13.17 22.56
C LYS A 15 -12.68 14.30 23.29
N LYS A 16 -11.37 14.20 23.50
CA LYS A 16 -10.53 15.22 24.14
C LYS A 16 -9.82 16.07 23.10
N THR A 17 -9.24 15.43 22.07
CA THR A 17 -8.42 16.10 21.06
C THR A 17 -9.24 16.82 19.99
N GLY A 18 -10.46 16.36 19.73
CA GLY A 18 -11.31 16.86 18.65
C GLY A 18 -10.91 16.35 17.26
N GLY A 19 -9.77 15.66 17.13
CA GLY A 19 -9.31 15.04 15.90
C GLY A 19 -10.17 13.86 15.47
N THR A 20 -9.97 13.40 14.23
CA THR A 20 -10.59 12.17 13.72
C THR A 20 -9.55 11.29 13.07
N PHE A 21 -9.78 9.97 13.08
CA PHE A 21 -8.89 9.06 12.37
C PHE A 21 -9.05 9.26 10.86
N LEU A 22 -7.92 9.46 10.20
CA LEU A 22 -7.78 9.73 8.79
C LEU A 22 -6.79 8.74 8.17
N ILE A 23 -7.06 8.39 6.93
CA ILE A 23 -6.03 7.87 6.04
C ILE A 23 -5.80 8.91 4.96
N GLU A 24 -4.61 9.50 4.97
CA GLU A 24 -4.14 10.32 3.86
C GLU A 24 -3.68 9.38 2.75
N LYS A 25 -4.37 9.46 1.62
CA LYS A 25 -4.14 8.61 0.46
C LYS A 25 -2.82 8.98 -0.22
N MET A 26 -2.24 8.02 -0.95
CA MET A 26 -1.26 8.32 -2.00
C MET A 26 -1.88 9.27 -3.04
N PRO A 27 -1.07 10.01 -3.83
CA PRO A 27 -1.58 10.90 -4.88
C PRO A 27 -2.54 10.19 -5.84
N ASP A 28 -3.83 10.42 -5.65
CA ASP A 28 -4.91 10.01 -6.53
C ASP A 28 -5.58 11.26 -7.11
N PRO A 29 -6.49 11.13 -8.09
CA PRO A 29 -7.09 12.31 -8.72
C PRO A 29 -7.90 13.20 -7.77
N SER A 30 -8.26 12.75 -6.56
CA SER A 30 -8.96 13.60 -5.58
C SER A 30 -8.07 14.70 -4.98
N ALA A 31 -6.75 14.56 -5.07
CA ALA A 31 -5.80 15.59 -4.66
C ALA A 31 -5.71 16.73 -5.69
N ILE A 32 -6.12 16.47 -6.94
CA ILE A 32 -6.19 17.48 -8.01
C ILE A 32 -7.60 18.07 -8.07
N TRP A 33 -8.61 17.21 -8.03
CA TRP A 33 -10.03 17.58 -8.07
C TRP A 33 -10.72 17.13 -6.79
N THR A 34 -10.53 17.90 -5.72
CA THR A 34 -11.22 17.66 -4.44
C THR A 34 -12.69 18.06 -4.55
N ARG A 35 -13.59 17.08 -4.51
CA ARG A 35 -15.04 17.28 -4.67
C ARG A 35 -15.85 16.15 -4.02
N GLY A 36 -17.16 16.37 -3.90
CA GLY A 36 -18.06 15.39 -3.29
C GLY A 36 -17.77 15.24 -1.80
N GLU A 37 -17.43 14.01 -1.39
CA GLU A 37 -17.04 13.69 -0.01
C GLU A 37 -15.53 13.83 0.24
N ASP A 38 -14.71 14.02 -0.80
CA ASP A 38 -13.29 14.29 -0.58
C ASP A 38 -13.11 15.67 0.05
N LYS A 39 -12.31 15.70 1.11
CA LYS A 39 -11.98 16.93 1.81
C LYS A 39 -10.54 16.83 2.32
N HIS A 40 -9.76 17.87 2.07
CA HIS A 40 -8.48 18.05 2.74
C HIS A 40 -8.68 18.28 4.24
N SER A 41 -7.74 17.79 5.03
CA SER A 41 -7.60 18.14 6.44
C SER A 41 -7.17 19.60 6.57
N GLU A 42 -7.19 20.14 7.80
CA GLU A 42 -6.70 21.49 8.05
C GLU A 42 -5.18 21.63 7.84
N TRP A 43 -4.44 20.53 7.65
CA TRP A 43 -3.04 20.56 7.22
C TRP A 43 -2.89 21.18 5.83
N GLY A 44 -3.88 20.94 4.96
CA GLY A 44 -4.05 21.60 3.67
C GLY A 44 -3.45 20.84 2.49
N ALA A 45 -3.91 21.23 1.29
CA ALA A 45 -3.54 20.56 0.04
C ALA A 45 -2.09 20.83 -0.37
N GLY A 46 -1.39 19.78 -0.81
CA GLY A 46 -0.12 19.90 -1.52
C GLY A 46 -0.32 20.36 -2.98
N ASP A 47 0.76 20.78 -3.64
CA ASP A 47 0.75 21.08 -5.09
C ASP A 47 0.85 19.76 -5.89
N VAL A 48 -0.30 19.15 -6.16
CA VAL A 48 -0.40 17.87 -6.88
C VAL A 48 -0.91 18.11 -8.31
N SER A 49 -0.21 17.53 -9.28
CA SER A 49 -0.62 17.49 -10.68
C SER A 49 -0.70 16.05 -11.21
N GLU A 50 -1.22 15.87 -12.42
CA GLU A 50 -1.43 14.53 -12.99
C GLU A 50 -0.16 13.68 -13.09
N LYS A 51 1.01 14.31 -13.25
CA LYS A 51 2.30 13.62 -13.29
C LYS A 51 2.70 12.99 -11.95
N ASP A 52 2.11 13.49 -10.87
CA ASP A 52 2.41 13.09 -9.50
C ASP A 52 1.51 11.95 -9.03
N LEU A 53 0.47 11.61 -9.81
CA LEU A 53 -0.44 10.50 -9.53
C LEU A 53 0.33 9.18 -9.39
N PHE A 54 -0.02 8.43 -8.35
CA PHE A 54 0.60 7.15 -8.01
C PHE A 54 -0.46 6.03 -8.00
N PRO A 55 -0.88 5.53 -9.18
CA PRO A 55 -1.91 4.51 -9.26
C PRO A 55 -1.44 3.19 -8.65
N HIS A 56 -2.07 2.78 -7.56
CA HIS A 56 -1.75 1.54 -6.88
C HIS A 56 -2.93 1.06 -6.03
N TYR A 57 -3.16 -0.25 -5.95
CA TYR A 57 -4.27 -0.84 -5.17
C TYR A 57 -4.22 -0.56 -3.66
N TYR A 58 -3.11 -0.01 -3.17
CA TYR A 58 -2.78 0.01 -1.74
C TYR A 58 -3.65 1.01 -0.97
N ASN A 59 -4.08 2.11 -1.63
CA ASN A 59 -5.07 3.04 -1.07
C ASN A 59 -6.36 2.29 -0.70
N ASP A 60 -7.04 1.71 -1.69
CA ASP A 60 -8.33 1.03 -1.49
C ASP A 60 -8.20 -0.19 -0.56
N PHE A 61 -7.09 -0.93 -0.64
CA PHE A 61 -6.82 -2.07 0.23
C PHE A 61 -6.78 -1.68 1.71
N ILE A 62 -5.99 -0.67 2.09
CA ILE A 62 -5.90 -0.20 3.47
C ILE A 62 -7.21 0.45 3.92
N MET A 63 -7.83 1.25 3.05
CA MET A 63 -9.11 1.88 3.34
C MET A 63 -10.18 0.84 3.66
N ASN A 64 -10.26 -0.25 2.90
CA ASN A 64 -11.24 -1.31 3.14
C ASN A 64 -11.03 -2.02 4.48
N ILE A 65 -9.77 -2.31 4.85
CA ILE A 65 -9.43 -2.89 6.16
C ILE A 65 -9.85 -1.95 7.29
N CYS A 66 -9.50 -0.67 7.19
CA CYS A 66 -9.82 0.31 8.23
C CYS A 66 -11.33 0.53 8.33
N LYS A 67 -12.06 0.63 7.21
CA LYS A 67 -13.54 0.70 7.21
C LYS A 67 -14.17 -0.52 7.87
N THR A 68 -13.62 -1.71 7.63
CA THR A 68 -14.11 -2.96 8.23
C THR A 68 -13.90 -2.96 9.74
N GLN A 69 -12.71 -2.58 10.21
CA GLN A 69 -12.42 -2.41 11.63
C GLN A 69 -13.30 -1.32 12.26
N GLY A 70 -13.47 -0.18 11.59
CA GLY A 70 -14.32 0.91 12.02
C GLY A 70 -15.76 0.47 12.22
N LYS A 71 -16.32 -0.26 11.26
CA LYS A 71 -17.66 -0.85 11.38
C LYS A 71 -17.76 -1.84 12.54
N PHE A 72 -16.77 -2.72 12.71
CA PHE A 72 -16.75 -3.71 13.79
C PHE A 72 -16.66 -3.05 15.18
N ALA A 73 -15.80 -2.05 15.33
CA ALA A 73 -15.52 -1.40 16.61
C ALA A 73 -16.42 -0.18 16.89
N ASN A 74 -17.35 0.16 15.99
CA ASN A 74 -18.09 1.42 16.02
C ASN A 74 -17.16 2.64 16.16
N TRP A 75 -16.13 2.68 15.31
CA TRP A 75 -15.09 3.70 15.29
C TRP A 75 -15.09 4.42 13.94
N THR A 76 -15.09 5.74 13.99
CA THR A 76 -15.13 6.60 12.79
C THR A 76 -13.80 6.53 12.05
N VAL A 77 -13.86 6.23 10.76
CA VAL A 77 -12.72 6.18 9.84
C VAL A 77 -13.01 7.11 8.67
N ASN A 78 -12.17 8.12 8.53
CA ASN A 78 -12.25 9.10 7.45
C ASN A 78 -11.02 8.96 6.54
N PHE A 79 -11.03 9.70 5.43
CA PHE A 79 -9.97 9.71 4.43
C PHE A 79 -9.79 11.14 3.94
N ASN A 80 -8.57 11.51 3.60
CA ASN A 80 -8.28 12.77 2.94
C ASN A 80 -7.44 12.52 1.67
N PRO A 81 -7.53 13.41 0.67
CA PRO A 81 -6.60 13.38 -0.45
C PRO A 81 -5.16 13.56 0.01
N PHE A 82 -4.20 13.28 -0.86
CA PHE A 82 -2.79 13.48 -0.57
C PHE A 82 -2.49 14.95 -0.25
N GLU A 83 -1.75 15.17 0.84
CA GLU A 83 -1.35 16.49 1.34
C GLU A 83 0.17 16.59 1.48
N GLY A 84 0.82 15.45 1.73
CA GLY A 84 2.25 15.33 1.91
C GLY A 84 2.74 15.85 3.26
N GLY A 85 4.05 15.76 3.47
CA GLY A 85 4.71 16.34 4.64
C GLY A 85 4.94 15.36 5.80
N SER A 86 4.45 14.12 5.71
CA SER A 86 4.72 13.05 6.69
C SER A 86 5.63 11.95 6.12
N ASP A 87 5.99 10.97 6.95
CA ASP A 87 7.00 9.92 6.71
C ASP A 87 6.63 8.92 5.61
N HIS A 88 5.41 8.98 5.08
CA HIS A 88 5.03 8.24 3.87
C HIS A 88 5.61 8.87 2.59
N THR A 89 5.93 10.18 2.59
CA THR A 89 6.42 10.92 1.42
C THR A 89 7.75 10.38 0.85
N PRO A 90 8.76 10.01 1.66
CA PRO A 90 9.98 9.38 1.16
C PRO A 90 9.76 8.07 0.41
N PHE A 91 8.76 7.27 0.78
CA PHE A 91 8.42 6.04 0.04
C PHE A 91 7.94 6.39 -1.37
N LEU A 92 7.01 7.34 -1.47
CA LEU A 92 6.47 7.81 -2.74
C LEU A 92 7.55 8.39 -3.66
N LYS A 93 8.48 9.19 -3.11
CA LYS A 93 9.64 9.71 -3.85
C LYS A 93 10.53 8.61 -4.42
N ASN A 94 10.55 7.43 -3.80
CA ASN A 94 11.31 6.26 -4.24
C ASN A 94 10.44 5.24 -5.00
N GLN A 95 9.25 5.64 -5.46
CA GLN A 95 8.32 4.79 -6.21
C GLN A 95 7.88 3.54 -5.42
N ILE A 96 7.78 3.66 -4.10
CA ILE A 96 7.22 2.64 -3.21
C ILE A 96 5.83 3.13 -2.77
N PRO A 97 4.75 2.34 -2.96
CA PRO A 97 3.43 2.72 -2.49
C PRO A 97 3.46 2.94 -0.98
N GLY A 98 3.02 4.11 -0.52
CA GLY A 98 2.91 4.35 0.90
C GLY A 98 1.98 5.49 1.27
N LEU A 99 1.23 5.27 2.35
CA LEU A 99 0.19 6.17 2.84
C LEU A 99 0.36 6.46 4.34
N LEU A 100 -0.41 7.40 4.84
CA LEU A 100 -0.40 7.80 6.25
C LEU A 100 -1.72 7.45 6.93
N MET A 101 -1.63 6.74 8.05
CA MET A 101 -2.71 6.58 9.01
C MET A 101 -2.44 7.51 10.18
N TRP A 102 -3.38 8.41 10.46
CA TRP A 102 -3.17 9.46 11.44
C TRP A 102 -4.46 10.00 12.05
N HIS A 103 -4.34 10.91 13.01
CA HIS A 103 -5.46 11.68 13.52
C HIS A 103 -5.20 13.18 13.30
N PHE A 104 -6.23 13.88 12.82
CA PHE A 104 -6.17 15.32 12.59
C PHE A 104 -7.59 15.91 12.51
N THR A 105 -7.84 17.18 12.86
CA THR A 105 -6.94 18.11 13.57
C THR A 105 -7.07 17.95 15.08
N ASP A 106 -5.94 17.72 15.76
CA ASP A 106 -5.83 17.69 17.22
C ASP A 106 -5.54 19.08 17.78
N VAL A 107 -6.37 19.57 18.71
CA VAL A 107 -6.19 20.87 19.39
C VAL A 107 -4.95 20.93 20.28
N PHE A 108 -4.37 19.80 20.64
CA PHE A 108 -3.16 19.68 21.46
C PHE A 108 -1.90 19.42 20.62
N TYR A 109 -2.01 19.26 19.30
CA TYR A 109 -0.88 19.08 18.39
C TYR A 109 0.19 20.16 18.61
N HIS A 110 1.44 19.74 18.83
CA HIS A 110 2.59 20.62 19.10
C HIS A 110 2.39 21.59 20.29
N THR A 111 1.63 21.19 21.30
CA THR A 111 1.47 21.95 22.55
C THR A 111 2.03 21.21 23.76
N ASP A 112 2.31 21.93 24.84
CA ASP A 112 2.67 21.33 26.14
C ASP A 112 1.54 20.50 26.76
N ASN A 113 0.33 20.52 26.21
CA ASN A 113 -0.80 19.72 26.67
C ASN A 113 -0.94 18.38 25.95
N ASP A 114 -0.08 18.10 24.95
CA ASP A 114 0.06 16.75 24.39
C ASP A 114 0.71 15.83 25.43
N ARG A 115 -0.13 15.02 26.08
CA ARG A 115 0.17 14.25 27.29
C ARG A 115 -0.58 12.92 27.24
N ILE A 116 -0.13 11.96 28.06
CA ILE A 116 -0.65 10.59 28.04
C ILE A 116 -2.16 10.48 28.29
N ASP A 117 -2.78 11.45 28.97
CA ASP A 117 -4.22 11.49 29.19
C ASP A 117 -5.03 11.84 27.93
N LYS A 118 -4.37 12.26 26.84
CA LYS A 118 -4.97 12.45 25.49
C LYS A 118 -4.94 11.18 24.64
N VAL A 119 -4.36 10.10 25.16
CA VAL A 119 -4.24 8.83 24.46
C VAL A 119 -5.38 7.88 24.84
N SER A 120 -6.02 7.28 23.84
CA SER A 120 -7.06 6.27 23.95
C SER A 120 -6.50 4.89 23.59
N ALA A 121 -6.48 3.98 24.58
CA ALA A 121 -6.09 2.59 24.35
C ALA A 121 -7.00 1.89 23.32
N THR A 122 -8.28 2.26 23.28
CA THR A 122 -9.24 1.73 22.29
C THR A 122 -8.90 2.21 20.88
N THR A 123 -8.54 3.48 20.72
CA THR A 123 -8.13 4.03 19.43
C THR A 123 -6.84 3.35 18.95
N MET A 124 -5.82 3.28 19.81
CA MET A 124 -4.57 2.57 19.49
C MET A 124 -4.80 1.12 19.10
N LYS A 125 -5.73 0.43 19.79
CA LYS A 125 -6.11 -0.94 19.42
C LYS A 125 -6.70 -1.01 18.02
N ASN A 126 -7.61 -0.11 17.65
CA ASN A 126 -8.24 -0.12 16.34
C ASN A 126 -7.22 0.14 15.21
N VAL A 127 -6.35 1.13 15.38
CA VAL A 127 -5.27 1.39 14.43
C VAL A 127 -4.30 0.22 14.35
N GLY A 128 -3.86 -0.31 15.49
CA GLY A 128 -2.94 -1.45 15.55
C GLY A 128 -3.50 -2.72 14.92
N VAL A 129 -4.78 -3.04 15.15
CA VAL A 129 -5.46 -4.16 14.49
C VAL A 129 -5.51 -3.94 12.98
N SER A 130 -5.85 -2.74 12.53
CA SER A 130 -5.95 -2.44 11.08
C SER A 130 -4.58 -2.56 10.40
N ALA A 131 -3.53 -1.99 11.01
CA ALA A 131 -2.15 -2.07 10.52
C ALA A 131 -1.63 -3.50 10.51
N LEU A 132 -1.86 -4.27 11.59
CA LEU A 132 -1.45 -5.67 11.67
C LEU A 132 -2.18 -6.55 10.65
N THR A 133 -3.50 -6.37 10.49
CA THR A 133 -4.27 -7.09 9.47
C THR A 133 -3.72 -6.80 8.08
N ALA A 134 -3.48 -5.54 7.74
CA ALA A 134 -2.90 -5.17 6.45
C ALA A 134 -1.53 -5.80 6.23
N ALA A 135 -0.62 -5.68 7.20
CA ALA A 135 0.72 -6.25 7.11
C ALA A 135 0.66 -7.77 6.95
N TYR A 136 -0.11 -8.46 7.80
CA TYR A 136 -0.22 -9.91 7.78
C TYR A 136 -0.83 -10.41 6.47
N THR A 137 -1.92 -9.80 6.00
CA THR A 137 -2.54 -10.15 4.72
C THR A 137 -1.58 -9.98 3.55
N LEU A 138 -0.74 -8.94 3.53
CA LEU A 138 0.20 -8.71 2.44
C LEU A 138 1.40 -9.67 2.47
N ILE A 139 1.96 -9.96 3.64
CA ILE A 139 3.13 -10.86 3.74
C ILE A 139 2.76 -12.34 3.54
N THR A 140 1.49 -12.70 3.73
CA THR A 140 0.99 -14.05 3.48
C THR A 140 0.09 -14.11 2.24
N ALA A 141 0.16 -13.10 1.36
CA ALA A 141 -0.71 -13.02 0.19
C ALA A 141 -0.46 -14.18 -0.77
N ASP A 142 -1.54 -14.83 -1.18
CA ASP A 142 -1.58 -15.89 -2.19
C ASP A 142 -2.49 -15.48 -3.37
N GLU A 143 -2.71 -16.39 -4.31
CA GLU A 143 -3.61 -16.16 -5.45
C GLU A 143 -5.05 -15.80 -5.02
N ASN A 144 -5.54 -16.41 -3.93
CA ASN A 144 -6.86 -16.09 -3.40
C ASN A 144 -6.92 -14.65 -2.87
N THR A 145 -5.89 -14.24 -2.13
CA THR A 145 -5.74 -12.87 -1.61
C THR A 145 -5.64 -11.86 -2.75
N ALA A 146 -4.87 -12.16 -3.79
CA ALA A 146 -4.77 -11.32 -4.98
C ALA A 146 -6.12 -11.19 -5.69
N THR A 147 -6.83 -12.31 -5.92
CA THR A 147 -8.15 -12.32 -6.56
C THR A 147 -9.20 -11.56 -5.74
N ALA A 148 -9.19 -11.71 -4.43
CA ALA A 148 -10.07 -10.96 -3.52
C ALA A 148 -9.77 -9.46 -3.60
N THR A 149 -8.48 -9.08 -3.61
CA THR A 149 -8.04 -7.68 -3.73
C THR A 149 -8.46 -7.08 -5.07
N VAL A 150 -8.30 -7.79 -6.18
CA VAL A 150 -8.79 -7.35 -7.51
C VAL A 150 -10.29 -7.08 -7.47
N ASN A 151 -11.07 -7.99 -6.90
CA ASN A 151 -12.53 -7.82 -6.83
C ASN A 151 -12.94 -6.65 -5.94
N GLN A 152 -12.25 -6.45 -4.82
CA GLN A 152 -12.45 -5.31 -3.93
C GLN A 152 -12.16 -3.99 -4.66
N VAL A 153 -10.96 -3.83 -5.22
CA VAL A 153 -10.53 -2.60 -5.91
C VAL A 153 -11.43 -2.31 -7.11
N LYS A 154 -11.83 -3.34 -7.88
CA LYS A 154 -12.81 -3.19 -8.96
C LYS A 154 -14.14 -2.65 -8.45
N SER A 155 -14.65 -3.15 -7.32
CA SER A 155 -15.90 -2.65 -6.73
C SER A 155 -15.79 -1.19 -6.33
N ASP A 156 -14.68 -0.81 -5.70
CA ASP A 156 -14.44 0.56 -5.25
C ASP A 156 -14.22 1.51 -6.42
N ALA A 157 -13.51 1.08 -7.47
CA ALA A 157 -13.36 1.81 -8.72
C ALA A 157 -14.70 2.13 -9.39
N LEU A 158 -15.59 1.14 -9.50
CA LEU A 158 -16.92 1.34 -10.10
C LEU A 158 -17.78 2.30 -9.29
N LYS A 159 -17.74 2.22 -7.94
CA LYS A 159 -18.42 3.19 -7.07
C LYS A 159 -17.87 4.58 -7.26
N ARG A 160 -16.53 4.73 -7.28
CA ARG A 160 -15.88 6.03 -7.45
C ARG A 160 -16.23 6.65 -8.79
N LEU A 161 -16.11 5.90 -9.89
CA LEU A 161 -16.47 6.37 -11.23
C LEU A 161 -17.94 6.80 -11.32
N ASN A 162 -18.86 6.09 -10.65
CA ASN A 162 -20.25 6.50 -10.58
C ASN A 162 -20.43 7.82 -9.80
N THR A 163 -19.74 7.99 -8.67
CA THR A 163 -19.72 9.26 -7.93
C THR A 163 -19.20 10.40 -8.81
N GLU A 164 -18.08 10.21 -9.49
CA GLU A 164 -17.51 11.20 -10.40
C GLU A 164 -18.46 11.54 -11.55
N PHE A 165 -19.17 10.56 -12.09
CA PHE A 165 -20.17 10.77 -13.14
C PHE A 165 -21.32 11.68 -12.67
N GLU A 166 -21.89 11.43 -11.48
CA GLU A 166 -22.97 12.25 -10.94
C GLU A 166 -22.49 13.67 -10.57
N LEU A 167 -21.28 13.80 -10.02
CA LEU A 167 -20.66 15.12 -9.77
C LEU A 167 -20.42 15.89 -11.07
N SER A 168 -19.93 15.21 -12.10
CA SER A 168 -19.67 15.79 -13.42
C SER A 168 -20.95 16.25 -14.10
N LYS A 169 -22.03 15.45 -14.04
CA LYS A 169 -23.36 15.85 -14.54
C LYS A 169 -23.86 17.13 -13.89
N LYS A 170 -23.75 17.22 -12.57
CA LYS A 170 -24.14 18.41 -11.82
C LYS A 170 -23.28 19.62 -12.22
N ALA A 171 -21.95 19.44 -12.27
CA ALA A 171 -21.02 20.49 -12.65
C ALA A 171 -21.30 21.05 -14.06
N ILE A 172 -21.61 20.19 -15.03
CA ILE A 172 -22.00 20.60 -16.40
C ILE A 172 -23.30 21.40 -16.38
N ALA A 173 -24.31 20.95 -15.61
CA ALA A 173 -25.55 21.69 -15.45
C ALA A 173 -25.35 23.07 -14.80
N ASP A 174 -24.36 23.17 -13.91
CA ASP A 174 -23.92 24.42 -13.26
C ASP A 174 -22.98 25.27 -14.16
N GLY A 175 -22.77 24.86 -15.42
CA GLY A 175 -22.05 25.63 -16.43
C GLY A 175 -20.56 25.29 -16.61
N LYS A 176 -20.05 24.23 -15.98
CA LYS A 176 -18.68 23.76 -16.22
C LYS A 176 -18.52 23.18 -17.63
N PRO A 177 -17.35 23.36 -18.29
CA PRO A 177 -17.13 22.81 -19.62
C PRO A 177 -17.18 21.29 -19.63
N LEU A 178 -17.95 20.72 -20.57
CA LEU A 178 -18.04 19.28 -20.79
C LEU A 178 -16.66 18.62 -20.98
N LYS A 179 -15.72 19.33 -21.63
CA LYS A 179 -14.37 18.83 -21.86
C LYS A 179 -13.62 18.56 -20.55
N ASP A 180 -13.72 19.48 -19.59
CA ASP A 180 -12.99 19.39 -18.32
C ASP A 180 -13.56 18.24 -17.47
N GLU A 181 -14.88 18.13 -17.42
CA GLU A 181 -15.56 17.08 -16.64
C GLU A 181 -15.34 15.68 -17.24
N LYS A 182 -15.26 15.57 -18.57
CA LYS A 182 -14.85 14.32 -19.24
C LYS A 182 -13.42 13.92 -18.87
N HIS A 183 -12.50 14.89 -18.88
CA HIS A 183 -11.10 14.66 -18.53
C HIS A 183 -10.95 14.11 -17.10
N ILE A 184 -11.70 14.62 -16.13
CA ILE A 184 -11.68 14.10 -14.75
C ILE A 184 -12.05 12.61 -14.71
N ILE A 185 -13.11 12.20 -15.42
CA ILE A 185 -13.54 10.80 -15.48
C ILE A 185 -12.50 9.93 -16.20
N GLU A 186 -11.88 10.43 -17.28
CA GLU A 186 -10.83 9.73 -18.02
C GLU A 186 -9.60 9.48 -17.14
N VAL A 187 -9.17 10.48 -16.35
CA VAL A 187 -8.04 10.35 -15.44
C VAL A 187 -8.34 9.38 -14.30
N TRP A 188 -9.56 9.42 -13.71
CA TRP A 188 -9.99 8.40 -12.74
C TRP A 188 -10.03 6.99 -13.32
N GLY A 189 -10.54 6.84 -14.54
CA GLY A 189 -10.59 5.57 -15.25
C GLY A 189 -9.19 5.00 -15.47
N LYS A 190 -8.26 5.84 -15.96
CA LYS A 190 -6.85 5.46 -16.13
C LYS A 190 -6.19 5.09 -14.80
N TYR A 191 -6.38 5.89 -13.76
CA TYR A 191 -5.82 5.64 -12.43
C TYR A 191 -6.21 4.25 -11.92
N TYR A 192 -7.49 3.87 -12.01
CA TYR A 192 -7.93 2.56 -11.54
C TYR A 192 -7.48 1.38 -12.41
N VAL A 193 -7.39 1.57 -13.73
CA VAL A 193 -6.81 0.55 -14.63
C VAL A 193 -5.36 0.28 -14.27
N ASP A 194 -4.56 1.33 -14.07
CA ASP A 194 -3.16 1.21 -13.68
C ASP A 194 -3.03 0.63 -12.26
N ALA A 195 -3.89 1.03 -11.32
CA ALA A 195 -3.91 0.50 -9.96
C ALA A 195 -4.20 -1.00 -9.93
N LEU A 196 -5.17 -1.48 -10.72
CA LEU A 196 -5.43 -2.91 -10.86
C LEU A 196 -4.23 -3.67 -11.47
N ALA A 197 -3.51 -3.05 -12.41
CA ALA A 197 -2.31 -3.64 -13.01
C ALA A 197 -1.13 -3.78 -12.02
N THR A 198 -1.15 -3.07 -10.88
CA THR A 198 -0.17 -3.25 -9.80
C THR A 198 -0.42 -4.51 -8.97
N ILE A 199 -1.61 -5.13 -9.06
CA ILE A 199 -1.87 -6.46 -8.49
C ILE A 199 -1.33 -7.50 -9.47
N LYS A 200 -0.02 -7.72 -9.41
CA LYS A 200 0.66 -8.65 -10.33
C LYS A 200 0.53 -10.09 -9.83
N PRO A 201 0.29 -11.06 -10.74
CA PRO A 201 0.54 -12.47 -10.45
C PRO A 201 2.02 -12.68 -10.10
N LEU A 202 2.31 -13.77 -9.39
CA LEU A 202 3.61 -14.18 -8.81
C LEU A 202 4.73 -14.47 -9.83
N LYS A 203 4.78 -13.76 -10.96
CA LYS A 203 5.93 -13.78 -11.87
C LYS A 203 7.21 -13.35 -11.15
N ASP A 204 7.06 -12.54 -10.11
CA ASP A 204 8.13 -12.12 -9.21
C ASP A 204 8.57 -13.25 -8.25
N GLU A 205 7.71 -14.22 -7.87
CA GLU A 205 8.15 -15.38 -7.07
C GLU A 205 9.03 -16.32 -7.88
N LYS A 206 8.68 -16.56 -9.15
CA LYS A 206 9.57 -17.29 -10.07
C LYS A 206 10.94 -16.60 -10.13
N HIS A 207 10.97 -15.28 -10.29
CA HIS A 207 12.23 -14.54 -10.28
C HIS A 207 12.96 -14.63 -8.93
N ILE A 208 12.25 -14.54 -7.80
CA ILE A 208 12.83 -14.69 -6.45
C ILE A 208 13.45 -16.08 -6.28
N ILE A 209 12.74 -17.14 -6.65
CA ILE A 209 13.25 -18.51 -6.57
C ILE A 209 14.46 -18.72 -7.50
N GLU A 210 14.43 -18.16 -8.71
CA GLU A 210 15.59 -18.16 -9.62
C GLU A 210 16.80 -17.44 -9.00
N VAL A 211 16.60 -16.28 -8.37
CA VAL A 211 17.66 -15.48 -7.74
C VAL A 211 18.24 -16.19 -6.52
N TRP A 212 17.41 -16.73 -5.63
CA TRP A 212 17.88 -17.47 -4.45
C TRP A 212 18.53 -18.79 -4.82
N GLY A 213 17.96 -19.54 -5.79
CA GLY A 213 18.58 -20.74 -6.34
C GLY A 213 19.98 -20.44 -6.88
N LYS A 214 20.11 -19.38 -7.67
CA LYS A 214 21.42 -18.91 -8.16
C LYS A 214 22.38 -18.54 -7.02
N TYR A 215 21.92 -17.79 -6.03
CA TYR A 215 22.74 -17.39 -4.88
C TYR A 215 23.32 -18.61 -4.15
N TYR A 216 22.52 -19.63 -3.86
CA TYR A 216 22.99 -20.85 -3.19
C TYR A 216 23.97 -21.66 -4.05
N VAL A 217 23.74 -21.75 -5.36
CA VAL A 217 24.68 -22.37 -6.31
C VAL A 217 26.01 -21.63 -6.31
N ASP A 218 25.99 -20.30 -6.39
CA ASP A 218 27.20 -19.47 -6.37
C ASP A 218 27.94 -19.61 -5.03
N ALA A 219 27.21 -19.66 -3.90
CA ALA A 219 27.80 -19.89 -2.58
C ALA A 219 28.46 -21.27 -2.48
N LEU A 220 27.84 -22.34 -2.98
CA LEU A 220 28.45 -23.67 -3.05
C LEU A 220 29.72 -23.68 -3.91
N ALA A 221 29.77 -22.89 -4.97
CA ALA A 221 30.96 -22.77 -5.82
C ALA A 221 32.16 -22.17 -5.07
N THR A 222 31.94 -21.28 -4.09
CA THR A 222 33.01 -20.69 -3.26
C THR A 222 33.73 -21.72 -2.38
N ILE A 223 33.10 -22.86 -2.07
CA ILE A 223 33.70 -23.94 -1.27
C ILE A 223 34.96 -24.51 -1.97
N ASN A 224 35.03 -24.44 -3.30
CA ASN A 224 36.23 -24.81 -4.06
C ASN A 224 37.46 -23.95 -3.75
N SER A 225 37.27 -22.77 -3.17
CA SER A 225 38.35 -21.87 -2.74
C SER A 225 38.83 -22.11 -1.31
N MET A 226 38.20 -23.04 -0.57
CA MET A 226 38.62 -23.39 0.78
C MET A 226 39.98 -24.09 0.74
N ALA A 227 40.95 -23.58 1.52
CA ALA A 227 42.27 -24.17 1.65
C ALA A 227 42.18 -25.51 2.42
N VAL A 228 41.98 -26.60 1.68
CA VAL A 228 42.01 -27.97 2.19
C VAL A 228 43.23 -28.70 1.63
N GLU A 229 43.77 -29.68 2.37
CA GLU A 229 44.84 -30.52 1.83
C GLU A 229 44.37 -31.18 0.52
N PRO A 230 45.16 -31.16 -0.59
CA PRO A 230 44.71 -31.56 -1.95
C PRO A 230 44.31 -33.03 -2.16
N LYS A 231 44.06 -33.81 -1.10
CA LYS A 231 44.11 -35.27 -1.12
C LYS A 231 42.83 -35.98 -1.54
N THR A 232 41.73 -35.31 -1.88
CA THR A 232 40.51 -36.05 -2.26
C THR A 232 39.74 -35.43 -3.42
N THR A 233 39.51 -36.24 -4.46
CA THR A 233 38.51 -36.02 -5.54
C THR A 233 37.06 -35.94 -5.00
N ARG A 234 36.87 -36.22 -3.71
CA ARG A 234 35.56 -36.28 -3.05
C ARG A 234 34.93 -34.89 -2.89
N VAL A 235 35.71 -33.85 -2.57
CA VAL A 235 35.17 -32.50 -2.33
C VAL A 235 34.44 -31.95 -3.56
N GLY A 236 35.09 -32.00 -4.74
CA GLY A 236 34.46 -31.58 -5.99
C GLY A 236 33.20 -32.40 -6.34
N SER A 237 33.22 -33.70 -6.08
CA SER A 237 32.03 -34.55 -6.28
C SER A 237 30.89 -34.23 -5.31
N THR A 238 31.19 -33.91 -4.06
CA THR A 238 30.20 -33.52 -3.04
C THR A 238 29.57 -32.17 -3.37
N ILE A 239 30.37 -31.18 -3.79
CA ILE A 239 29.86 -29.86 -4.23
C ILE A 239 28.95 -30.03 -5.45
N LYS A 240 29.33 -30.87 -6.42
CA LYS A 240 28.51 -31.15 -7.60
C LYS A 240 27.16 -31.77 -7.24
N VAL A 241 27.13 -32.74 -6.33
CA VAL A 241 25.89 -33.37 -5.86
C VAL A 241 25.01 -32.35 -5.13
N ALA A 242 25.58 -31.52 -4.26
CA ALA A 242 24.84 -30.46 -3.56
C ALA A 242 24.27 -29.42 -4.53
N THR A 243 25.05 -29.00 -5.52
CA THR A 243 24.63 -28.05 -6.56
C THR A 243 23.43 -28.59 -7.35
N LEU A 244 23.51 -29.85 -7.83
CA LEU A 244 22.43 -30.49 -8.56
C LEU A 244 21.14 -30.65 -7.73
N ALA A 245 21.27 -30.87 -6.42
CA ALA A 245 20.13 -30.96 -5.52
C ALA A 245 19.42 -29.60 -5.37
N VAL A 246 20.18 -28.51 -5.23
CA VAL A 246 19.64 -27.15 -5.15
C VAL A 246 19.00 -26.73 -6.48
N GLU A 247 19.65 -26.99 -7.62
CA GLU A 247 19.10 -26.70 -8.96
C GLU A 247 17.79 -27.46 -9.20
N LYS A 248 17.76 -28.76 -8.87
CA LYS A 248 16.55 -29.58 -8.99
C LYS A 248 15.41 -29.03 -8.12
N GLN A 249 15.66 -28.73 -6.85
CA GLN A 249 14.64 -28.22 -5.94
C GLN A 249 14.10 -26.85 -6.38
N THR A 250 14.99 -25.99 -6.87
CA THR A 250 14.63 -24.69 -7.47
C THR A 250 13.68 -24.90 -8.64
N GLN A 251 14.03 -25.80 -9.57
CA GLN A 251 13.21 -26.09 -10.74
C GLN A 251 11.84 -26.72 -10.38
N ASP A 252 11.80 -27.60 -9.38
CA ASP A 252 10.55 -28.19 -8.88
C ASP A 252 9.61 -27.11 -8.33
N TYR A 253 10.11 -26.14 -7.57
CA TYR A 253 9.31 -25.01 -7.11
C TYR A 253 8.85 -24.10 -8.27
N LEU A 254 9.73 -23.77 -9.21
CA LEU A 254 9.37 -22.98 -10.39
C LEU A 254 8.27 -23.64 -11.24
N ASN A 255 8.24 -24.96 -11.30
CA ASN A 255 7.22 -25.72 -12.02
C ASN A 255 5.88 -25.77 -11.29
N ALA A 256 5.89 -25.70 -9.96
CA ALA A 256 4.70 -25.70 -9.11
C ALA A 256 3.99 -24.33 -9.06
N LEU A 257 4.67 -23.24 -9.43
CA LEU A 257 4.11 -21.89 -9.54
C LEU A 257 3.34 -21.62 -10.87
N LYS A 258 2.91 -22.67 -11.57
CA LYS A 258 2.08 -22.57 -12.79
C LYS A 258 0.60 -22.57 -12.46
#